data_AF-A0A3M1FXB9-F1
#
_entry.id   AF-A0A3M1FXB9-F1
#
_cell.length_a   1.000
_cell.length_b   1.000
_cell.length_c   1.000
_cell.angle_alpha   90.00
_cell.angle_beta   90.00
_cell.angle_gamma   90.00
#
_symmetry.space_group_name_H-M   'P 1'
#
loop_
_entity.id
_entity.type
_entity.pdbx_description
1 polymer ?
#
loop_
_entity_poly.entity_id
_entity_poly.type
_entity_poly.pdbx_seq_one_letter_code
_entity_poly.pdbx_strand_id
1 'polypeptide(L)'
;MFRKNDQHLQRPLFSTLDELSPALRERLESSWAGVFRREVFQRMDETPFAVLYSTKESRPNAPVNVLLSLEILKAGFGWTDEELYDHFCFDLQVRYAVGYENLNDGGFTLRTLYGFRRRLARHMHETGENLVEAAFEQVTDEQIQA
;
A
#
# COMPACT_ATOMS: atom_id res chain seq x y z
N MET A 1 11.64 -9.93 6.81
CA MET A 1 12.65 -9.41 5.86
C MET A 1 12.00 -8.35 4.95
N PHE A 2 12.76 -7.40 4.38
CA PHE A 2 12.28 -6.52 3.31
C PHE A 2 12.15 -7.31 2.01
N ARG A 3 11.09 -7.06 1.24
CA ARG A 3 10.90 -7.62 -0.10
C ARG A 3 10.14 -6.59 -0.91
N LYS A 4 10.72 -6.14 -2.02
CA LYS A 4 10.04 -5.29 -2.99
C LYS A 4 8.79 -6.00 -3.51
N ASN A 5 7.68 -5.29 -3.56
CA ASN A 5 6.42 -5.82 -4.00
C ASN A 5 6.24 -5.60 -5.50
N ASP A 6 6.68 -6.57 -6.30
CA ASP A 6 6.42 -6.57 -7.74
C ASP A 6 5.20 -7.42 -8.12
N GLN A 7 4.53 -8.04 -7.14
CA GLN A 7 3.40 -8.95 -7.40
C GLN A 7 2.21 -8.23 -8.03
N HIS A 8 1.98 -6.97 -7.65
CA HIS A 8 0.90 -6.15 -8.18
C HIS A 8 1.04 -5.82 -9.68
N LEU A 9 2.22 -6.09 -10.29
CA LEU A 9 2.46 -5.97 -11.72
C LEU A 9 1.98 -7.21 -12.50
N GLN A 10 1.76 -8.34 -11.81
CA GLN A 10 1.27 -9.57 -12.41
C GLN A 10 -0.18 -9.78 -12.03
N ARG A 11 -1.07 -9.75 -13.02
CA ARG A 11 -2.48 -10.03 -12.79
C ARG A 11 -2.67 -11.52 -12.50
N PRO A 12 -3.38 -11.90 -11.42
CA PRO A 12 -3.68 -13.30 -11.17
C PRO A 12 -4.56 -13.86 -12.29
N LEU A 13 -4.46 -15.17 -12.54
CA LEU A 13 -5.26 -15.87 -13.56
C LEU A 13 -6.77 -15.79 -13.29
N PHE A 14 -7.14 -15.68 -12.01
CA PHE A 14 -8.50 -15.49 -11.54
C PHE A 14 -8.49 -14.36 -10.51
N SER A 15 -9.42 -13.42 -10.63
CA SER A 15 -9.65 -12.43 -9.58
C SER A 15 -11.11 -12.22 -9.24
N THR A 16 -11.40 -11.76 -8.02
CA THR A 16 -12.75 -11.32 -7.62
C THR A 16 -13.27 -10.20 -8.55
N LEU A 17 -12.37 -9.44 -9.19
CA LEU A 17 -12.76 -8.43 -10.17
C LEU A 17 -13.33 -9.02 -11.46
N ASP A 18 -13.00 -10.27 -11.80
CA ASP A 18 -13.54 -10.96 -12.98
C ASP A 18 -15.01 -11.36 -12.78
N GLU A 19 -15.51 -11.35 -11.53
CA GLU A 19 -16.93 -11.56 -11.22
C GLU A 19 -17.77 -10.28 -11.40
N LEU A 20 -17.14 -9.12 -11.51
CA LEU A 20 -17.85 -7.86 -11.76
C LEU A 20 -18.38 -7.80 -13.19
N SER A 21 -19.55 -7.19 -13.36
CA SER A 21 -20.01 -6.82 -14.70
C SER A 21 -19.02 -5.83 -15.34
N PRO A 22 -18.89 -5.81 -16.68
CA PRO A 22 -17.97 -4.89 -17.36
C PRO A 22 -18.17 -3.42 -16.95
N ALA A 23 -19.42 -2.99 -16.77
CA ALA A 23 -19.75 -1.63 -16.34
C ALA A 23 -19.29 -1.33 -14.90
N LEU A 24 -19.41 -2.28 -13.96
CA LEU A 24 -18.92 -2.10 -12.59
C LEU A 24 -17.40 -2.07 -12.55
N ARG A 25 -16.75 -2.91 -13.36
CA ARG A 25 -15.30 -2.93 -13.48
C ARG A 25 -14.75 -1.62 -14.02
N GLU A 26 -15.31 -1.11 -15.11
CA GLU A 26 -14.94 0.20 -15.67
C GLU A 26 -15.13 1.32 -14.64
N ARG A 27 -16.23 1.28 -13.89
CA ARG A 27 -16.50 2.26 -12.82
C ARG A 27 -15.48 2.17 -11.67
N LEU A 28 -15.03 0.98 -11.29
CA LEU A 28 -13.97 0.80 -10.31
C LEU A 28 -12.63 1.36 -10.81
N GLU A 29 -12.24 1.01 -12.03
CA GLU A 29 -10.96 1.41 -12.64
C GLU A 29 -10.85 2.92 -12.91
N SER A 30 -11.99 3.57 -13.18
CA SER A 30 -12.10 5.03 -13.34
C SER A 30 -12.38 5.79 -12.04
N SER A 31 -12.65 5.08 -10.93
CA SER A 31 -12.88 5.71 -9.61
C SER A 31 -11.60 6.24 -8.98
N TRP A 32 -11.75 6.92 -7.84
CA TRP A 32 -10.62 7.36 -6.99
C TRP A 32 -9.64 6.22 -6.70
N ALA A 33 -10.11 4.98 -6.56
CA ALA A 33 -9.27 3.83 -6.26
C ALA A 33 -8.34 3.48 -7.42
N GLY A 34 -8.82 3.58 -8.66
CA GLY A 34 -7.99 3.38 -9.84
C GLY A 34 -6.97 4.49 -10.04
N VAL A 35 -7.36 5.74 -9.77
CA VAL A 35 -6.41 6.87 -9.76
C VAL A 35 -5.35 6.66 -8.69
N PHE A 36 -5.73 6.33 -7.45
CA PHE A 36 -4.81 6.08 -6.35
C PHE A 36 -3.85 4.91 -6.67
N ARG A 37 -4.37 3.81 -7.24
CA ARG A 37 -3.55 2.66 -7.64
C ARG A 37 -2.45 3.06 -8.62
N ARG A 38 -2.80 3.82 -9.66
CA ARG A 38 -1.86 4.23 -10.71
C ARG A 38 -0.90 5.32 -10.25
N GLU A 39 -1.42 6.35 -9.60
CA GLU A 39 -0.66 7.57 -9.32
C GLU A 39 0.08 7.54 -7.98
N VAL A 40 -0.27 6.65 -7.06
CA VAL A 40 0.38 6.57 -5.74
C VAL A 40 0.96 5.19 -5.51
N PHE A 41 0.14 4.15 -5.53
CA PHE A 41 0.58 2.81 -5.13
C PHE A 41 1.62 2.20 -6.07
N GLN A 42 1.41 2.30 -7.39
CA GLN A 42 2.31 1.73 -8.41
C GLN A 42 3.61 2.53 -8.61
N ARG A 43 3.60 3.82 -8.29
CA ARG A 43 4.76 4.72 -8.45
C ARG A 43 5.72 4.68 -7.25
N MET A 44 5.26 4.22 -6.09
CA MET A 44 6.06 4.26 -4.87
C MET A 44 7.30 3.36 -4.93
N ASP A 45 8.48 3.96 -4.75
CA ASP A 45 9.71 3.19 -4.55
C ASP A 45 9.86 2.75 -3.09
N GLU A 46 9.79 1.44 -2.86
CA GLU A 46 9.95 0.86 -1.52
C GLU A 46 11.42 0.73 -1.09
N THR A 47 12.37 0.89 -2.01
CA THR A 47 13.80 0.61 -1.77
C THR A 47 14.38 1.38 -0.57
N PRO A 48 14.09 2.68 -0.35
CA PRO A 48 14.59 3.41 0.80
C PRO A 48 14.16 2.80 2.15
N PHE A 49 13.02 2.12 2.20
CA PHE A 49 12.50 1.52 3.43
C PHE A 49 13.18 0.21 3.81
N ALA A 50 14.07 -0.33 2.97
CA ALA A 50 14.82 -1.55 3.27
C ALA A 50 15.61 -1.44 4.59
N VAL A 51 16.10 -0.24 4.91
CA VAL A 51 16.85 0.08 6.15
C VAL A 51 16.06 -0.22 7.43
N LEU A 52 14.73 -0.25 7.35
CA LEU A 52 13.86 -0.53 8.49
C LEU A 52 13.84 -2.02 8.88
N TYR A 53 14.34 -2.90 8.02
CA TYR A 53 14.18 -4.34 8.15
C TYR A 53 15.51 -5.05 8.34
N SER A 54 15.49 -6.10 9.17
CA SER A 54 16.67 -6.95 9.35
C SER A 54 17.01 -7.71 8.07
N THR A 55 18.31 -7.85 7.82
CA THR A 55 18.90 -8.71 6.77
C THR A 55 18.83 -10.20 7.11
N LYS A 56 18.47 -10.57 8.34
CA LYS A 56 18.27 -11.98 8.73
C LYS A 56 17.04 -12.56 8.04
N GLU A 57 17.20 -13.76 7.50
CA GLU A 57 16.10 -14.51 6.91
C GLU A 57 14.95 -14.68 7.92
N SER A 58 13.78 -14.20 7.51
CA SER A 58 12.53 -14.29 8.25
C SER A 58 11.39 -14.19 7.24
N ARG A 59 10.17 -14.58 7.65
CA ARG A 59 8.99 -14.42 6.79
C ARG A 59 8.94 -12.98 6.25
N PRO A 60 8.67 -12.79 4.95
CA PRO A 60 8.53 -11.45 4.38
C PRO A 60 7.49 -10.66 5.15
N ASN A 61 7.78 -9.40 5.44
CA ASN A 61 6.78 -8.52 6.02
C ASN A 61 5.72 -8.17 4.96
N ALA A 62 4.59 -7.63 5.40
CA ALA A 62 3.66 -6.98 4.47
C ALA A 62 4.42 -5.91 3.66
N PRO A 63 4.13 -5.76 2.35
CA PRO A 63 4.74 -4.76 1.50
C PRO A 63 4.69 -3.35 2.10
N VAL A 64 5.77 -2.60 1.95
CA VAL A 64 5.84 -1.21 2.41
C VAL A 64 4.84 -0.36 1.63
N ASN A 65 4.73 -0.55 0.31
CA ASN A 65 3.80 0.25 -0.48
C ASN A 65 2.34 0.04 -0.07
N VAL A 66 1.97 -1.17 0.33
CA VAL A 66 0.66 -1.46 0.92
C VAL A 66 0.49 -0.75 2.26
N LEU A 67 1.45 -0.90 3.18
CA LEU A 67 1.34 -0.31 4.51
C LEU A 67 1.30 1.23 4.44
N LEU A 68 2.16 1.85 3.65
CA LEU A 68 2.21 3.30 3.49
C LEU A 68 0.96 3.83 2.78
N SER A 69 0.48 3.13 1.75
CA SER A 69 -0.78 3.50 1.09
C SER A 69 -1.97 3.46 2.04
N LEU A 70 -2.04 2.46 2.92
CA LEU A 70 -3.08 2.38 3.94
C LEU A 70 -3.01 3.54 4.95
N GLU A 71 -1.80 3.98 5.34
CA GLU A 71 -1.64 5.20 6.15
C GLU A 71 -2.13 6.46 5.42
N ILE A 72 -1.83 6.58 4.12
CA ILE A 72 -2.29 7.71 3.30
C ILE A 72 -3.81 7.71 3.20
N LEU A 73 -4.43 6.56 2.89
CA LEU A 73 -5.89 6.43 2.79
C LEU A 73 -6.55 6.75 4.14
N LYS A 74 -6.03 6.20 5.24
CA LYS A 74 -6.50 6.49 6.59
C LYS A 74 -6.49 7.99 6.87
N ALA A 75 -5.36 8.66 6.62
CA ALA A 75 -5.24 10.09 6.85
C ALA A 75 -6.17 10.92 5.94
N GLY A 76 -6.27 10.55 4.66
CA GLY A 76 -7.10 11.25 3.67
C GLY A 76 -8.60 11.13 3.93
N PHE A 77 -9.07 9.97 4.40
CA PHE A 77 -10.48 9.75 4.73
C PHE A 77 -10.83 10.01 6.20
N GLY A 78 -9.83 10.26 7.06
CA GLY A 78 -10.04 10.52 8.48
C GLY A 78 -10.42 9.28 9.30
N TRP A 79 -10.00 8.10 8.85
CA TRP A 79 -10.33 6.83 9.51
C TRP A 79 -9.54 6.61 10.79
N THR A 80 -10.16 5.91 11.74
CA THR A 80 -9.48 5.21 12.82
C THR A 80 -8.71 4.00 12.29
N ASP A 81 -7.85 3.40 13.12
CA ASP A 81 -7.14 2.18 12.73
C ASP A 81 -8.09 0.99 12.53
N GLU A 82 -9.17 0.93 13.31
CA GLU A 82 -10.20 -0.12 13.20
C GLU A 82 -10.99 0.05 11.89
N GLU A 83 -11.44 1.26 11.57
CA GLU A 83 -12.11 1.55 10.31
C GLU A 83 -11.21 1.26 9.10
N LEU A 84 -9.92 1.65 9.15
CA LEU A 84 -8.96 1.30 8.11
C LEU A 84 -8.89 -0.21 7.90
N TYR A 85 -8.86 -0.98 8.99
CA TYR A 85 -8.78 -2.44 8.93
C TYR A 85 -10.04 -3.05 8.33
N ASP A 86 -11.23 -2.56 8.71
CA ASP A 86 -12.51 -3.01 8.16
C ASP A 86 -12.62 -2.67 6.67
N HIS A 87 -12.24 -1.44 6.29
CA HIS A 87 -12.16 -1.03 4.89
C HIS A 87 -11.19 -1.93 4.10
N PHE A 88 -10.02 -2.23 4.63
CA PHE A 88 -9.10 -3.17 3.97
C PHE A 88 -9.70 -4.58 3.84
N CYS A 89 -10.45 -5.05 4.83
CA CYS A 89 -11.03 -6.39 4.81
C CYS A 89 -12.19 -6.52 3.82
N PHE A 90 -13.06 -5.51 3.74
CA PHE A 90 -14.37 -5.65 3.12
C PHE A 90 -14.65 -4.69 1.95
N ASP A 91 -13.85 -3.63 1.79
CA ASP A 91 -14.04 -2.66 0.71
C ASP A 91 -13.20 -3.00 -0.52
N LEU A 92 -13.89 -3.33 -1.62
CA LEU A 92 -13.27 -3.67 -2.88
C LEU A 92 -12.48 -2.50 -3.50
N GLN A 93 -12.94 -1.26 -3.33
CA GLN A 93 -12.22 -0.07 -3.83
C GLN A 93 -10.90 0.11 -3.08
N VAL A 94 -10.90 -0.06 -1.76
CA VAL A 94 -9.69 0.05 -0.93
C VAL A 94 -8.69 -1.05 -1.28
N ARG A 95 -9.15 -2.30 -1.39
CA ARG A 95 -8.29 -3.41 -1.83
C ARG A 95 -7.69 -3.17 -3.21
N TYR A 96 -8.53 -2.74 -4.15
CA TYR A 96 -8.09 -2.43 -5.51
C TYR A 96 -7.04 -1.31 -5.53
N ALA A 97 -7.24 -0.25 -4.74
CA ALA A 97 -6.34 0.89 -4.63
C ALA A 97 -4.93 0.47 -4.17
N VAL A 98 -4.83 -0.53 -3.29
CA VAL A 98 -3.55 -1.04 -2.75
C VAL A 98 -3.08 -2.33 -3.43
N GLY A 99 -3.51 -2.56 -4.67
CA GLY A 99 -2.96 -3.60 -5.54
C GLY A 99 -3.53 -5.01 -5.35
N TYR A 100 -4.59 -5.20 -4.56
CA TYR A 100 -5.24 -6.50 -4.40
C TYR A 100 -6.50 -6.61 -5.24
N GLU A 101 -6.64 -7.75 -5.94
CA GLU A 101 -7.80 -8.06 -6.79
C GLU A 101 -8.67 -9.17 -6.21
N ASN A 102 -8.23 -9.85 -5.14
CA ASN A 102 -9.01 -10.81 -4.38
C ASN A 102 -9.23 -10.33 -2.94
N LEU A 103 -10.39 -10.67 -2.36
CA LEU A 103 -10.71 -10.36 -0.96
C LEU A 103 -9.88 -11.14 0.08
N ASN A 104 -9.25 -12.26 -0.32
CA ASN A 104 -8.47 -13.09 0.59
C ASN A 104 -6.95 -12.80 0.54
N ASP A 105 -6.50 -11.95 -0.38
CA ASP A 105 -5.09 -11.62 -0.54
C ASP A 105 -4.62 -10.59 0.50
N GLY A 106 -3.32 -10.55 0.77
CA GLY A 106 -2.70 -9.39 1.42
C GLY A 106 -2.91 -9.22 2.93
N GLY A 107 -3.27 -10.29 3.66
CA GLY A 107 -3.58 -10.19 5.09
C GLY A 107 -2.46 -9.60 5.95
N PHE A 108 -2.81 -8.61 6.76
CA PHE A 108 -1.98 -8.08 7.85
C PHE A 108 -2.82 -7.97 9.13
N THR A 109 -2.19 -7.65 10.26
CA THR A 109 -2.88 -7.37 11.53
C THR A 109 -2.63 -5.93 11.93
N LEU A 110 -3.48 -5.30 12.75
CA LEU A 110 -3.20 -3.96 13.30
C LEU A 110 -1.80 -3.85 13.92
N ARG A 111 -1.31 -4.93 14.55
CA ARG A 111 0.06 -5.02 15.07
C ARG A 111 1.13 -4.83 14.00
N THR A 112 0.88 -5.28 12.77
CA THR A 112 1.79 -5.06 11.62
C THR A 112 1.93 -3.56 11.32
N LEU A 113 0.81 -2.81 11.26
CA LEU A 113 0.84 -1.35 11.07
C LEU A 113 1.57 -0.66 12.22
N TYR A 114 1.27 -1.03 13.47
CA TYR A 114 1.94 -0.44 14.63
C TYR A 114 3.44 -0.71 14.64
N GLY A 115 3.85 -1.90 14.21
CA GLY A 115 5.25 -2.24 14.02
C GLY A 115 5.91 -1.39 12.94
N PHE A 116 5.22 -1.14 11.82
CA PHE A 116 5.70 -0.29 10.75
C PHE A 116 5.88 1.17 11.19
N ARG A 117 4.85 1.78 11.80
CA ARG A 117 4.92 3.13 12.38
C ARG A 117 6.07 3.27 13.39
N ARG A 118 6.26 2.28 14.26
CA ARG A 118 7.35 2.28 15.24
C ARG A 118 8.72 2.26 14.57
N ARG A 119 8.89 1.48 13.50
CA ARG A 119 10.15 1.44 12.73
C ARG A 119 10.45 2.78 12.06
N LEU A 120 9.44 3.41 11.45
CA LEU A 120 9.57 4.74 10.85
C LEU A 120 9.97 5.79 11.88
N ALA A 121 9.23 5.87 12.99
CA ALA A 121 9.49 6.84 14.05
C ALA A 121 10.89 6.66 14.66
N ARG A 122 11.32 5.41 14.88
CA ARG A 122 12.65 5.12 15.39
C ARG A 122 13.74 5.55 14.41
N HIS A 123 13.61 5.21 13.13
CA HIS A 123 14.60 5.58 12.11
C HIS A 123 14.73 7.10 11.98
N MET A 124 13.61 7.82 11.92
CA MET A 124 13.60 9.28 11.88
C MET A 124 14.26 9.88 13.13
N HIS A 125 14.03 9.31 14.31
CA HIS A 125 14.68 9.77 15.54
C HIS A 125 16.19 9.50 15.56
N GLU A 126 16.64 8.36 15.07
CA GLU A 126 18.05 7.94 15.10
C GLU A 126 18.90 8.61 14.02
N THR A 127 18.33 8.90 12.85
CA THR A 127 19.06 9.39 11.67
C THR A 127 18.71 10.82 11.27
N GLY A 128 17.53 11.30 11.67
CA GLY A 128 16.95 12.55 11.16
C GLY A 128 16.24 12.41 9.80
N GLU A 129 16.29 11.24 9.17
CA GLU A 129 15.72 11.02 7.83
C GLU A 129 14.23 10.64 7.91
N ASN A 130 13.37 11.38 7.20
CA ASN A 130 11.95 11.12 7.11
C ASN A 130 11.60 10.35 5.83
N LEU A 131 11.58 9.02 5.93
CA LEU A 131 11.28 8.15 4.78
C LEU A 131 9.87 8.34 4.20
N VAL A 132 8.90 8.80 5.00
CA VAL A 132 7.53 9.06 4.51
C VAL A 132 7.53 10.30 3.61
N GLU A 133 8.23 11.34 4.01
CA GLU A 133 8.40 12.57 3.22
C GLU A 133 9.18 12.29 1.94
N ALA A 134 10.29 11.55 2.02
CA ALA A 134 11.05 11.14 0.84
C ALA A 134 10.20 10.34 -0.16
N ALA A 135 9.34 9.44 0.32
CA ALA A 135 8.43 8.70 -0.55
C ALA A 135 7.34 9.59 -1.17
N PHE A 136 6.86 10.59 -0.41
CA PHE A 136 5.90 11.56 -0.93
C PHE A 136 6.52 12.42 -2.03
N GLU A 137 7.70 12.99 -1.78
CA GLU A 137 8.48 13.75 -2.78
C GLU A 137 8.69 12.92 -4.04
N GLN A 138 9.17 11.68 -3.90
CA GLN A 138 9.41 10.77 -5.02
C GLN A 138 8.14 10.52 -5.85
N VAL A 139 7.00 10.20 -5.22
CA VAL A 139 5.74 9.99 -5.94
C VAL A 139 5.28 11.26 -6.65
N THR A 140 5.39 12.43 -6.00
CA THR A 140 4.98 13.69 -6.61
C THR A 140 5.88 14.12 -7.77
N ASP A 141 7.19 13.89 -7.69
CA ASP A 141 8.13 14.18 -8.77
C ASP A 141 7.81 13.36 -10.02
N GLU A 142 7.48 12.07 -9.85
CA GLU A 142 7.06 11.21 -10.96
C GLU A 142 5.73 11.67 -11.59
N GLN A 143 4.78 12.17 -10.78
CA GLN A 143 3.51 12.68 -11.29
C GLN A 143 3.68 13.94 -12.15
N ILE A 144 4.66 14.80 -11.85
CA ILE A 144 4.94 16.01 -12.65
C ILE A 144 5.55 15.67 -14.01
N GLN A 145 6.27 14.56 -14.12
CA GLN A 145 6.98 14.15 -15.34
C GLN A 145 6.09 13.38 -16.35
N ALA A 146 4.90 12.94 -15.95
CA ALA A 146 3.97 12.13 -16.74
C ALA A 146 2.98 12.98 -17.55
#